data_AF-W1XSR1-F1
#
_entry.id   AF-W1XSR1-F1
#
_cell.length_a   1.000
_cell.length_b   1.000
_cell.length_c   1.000
_cell.angle_alpha   90.00
_cell.angle_beta   90.00
_cell.angle_gamma   90.00
#
_symmetry.space_group_name_H-M   'P 1'
#
loop_
_entity.id
_entity.type
_entity.pdbx_description
1 polymer ?
#
loop_
_entity_poly.entity_id
_entity_poly.type
_entity_poly.pdbx_seq_one_letter_code
_entity_poly.pdbx_strand_id
1 'polypeptide(L)' 'MIILGKGTVITRDTDRPIIYDGAVAIDGTQIIDIGTYDELCKTYTNAELIDAHNGL' A
#
# COMPACT_ATOMS: atom_id res chain seq x y z
N MET A 1 3.24 -12.27 -1.78
CA MET A 1 2.78 -11.05 -1.09
C MET A 1 3.90 -10.04 -0.92
N ILE A 2 3.70 -8.82 -1.42
CA ILE A 2 4.55 -7.66 -1.17
C ILE A 2 3.69 -6.50 -0.64
N ILE A 3 4.30 -5.61 0.15
CA ILE A 3 3.76 -4.28 0.46
C ILE A 3 4.67 -3.25 -0.22
N LEU A 4 4.12 -2.51 -1.18
CA LEU A 4 4.76 -1.32 -1.73
C LEU A 4 4.22 -0.10 -0.97
N GLY A 5 5.05 0.61 -0.23
CA GLY A 5 4.58 1.67 0.68
C GLY A 5 5.51 2.85 0.84
N LYS A 6 5.19 3.72 1.82
CA LYS A 6 5.84 5.03 2.03
C LYS A 6 5.76 5.94 0.80
N GLY A 7 4.63 5.87 0.10
CA GLY A 7 4.30 6.70 -1.05
C GLY A 7 2.96 7.41 -0.87
N THR A 8 2.48 8.08 -1.90
CA THR A 8 1.11 8.64 -1.95
C THR A 8 0.26 7.81 -2.89
N VAL A 9 -0.66 7.00 -2.36
CA VAL A 9 -1.47 6.09 -3.19
C VAL A 9 -2.69 6.83 -3.76
N ILE A 10 -2.80 6.89 -5.09
CA ILE A 10 -4.01 7.37 -5.79
C ILE A 10 -4.84 6.17 -6.25
N THR A 11 -6.02 5.99 -5.66
CA THR A 11 -6.84 4.79 -5.84
C THR A 11 -7.90 4.93 -6.94
N ARG A 12 -8.28 6.17 -7.25
CA ARG A 12 -9.48 6.54 -8.04
C ARG A 12 -10.81 6.04 -7.43
N ASP A 13 -10.80 5.58 -6.18
CA ASP A 13 -11.98 5.31 -5.37
C ASP A 13 -12.62 6.67 -4.98
N THR A 14 -13.95 6.79 -5.08
CA THR A 14 -14.66 8.02 -4.72
C THR A 14 -14.56 8.34 -3.23
N ASP A 15 -14.50 7.32 -2.38
CA ASP A 15 -14.52 7.48 -0.93
C ASP A 15 -13.11 7.66 -0.36
N ARG A 16 -12.10 7.08 -1.02
CA ARG A 16 -10.69 7.12 -0.58
C ARG A 16 -9.76 7.45 -1.74
N PRO A 17 -9.90 8.60 -2.40
CA PRO A 17 -9.21 8.90 -3.65
C PRO A 17 -7.69 9.01 -3.52
N ILE A 18 -7.20 9.43 -2.35
CA ILE A 18 -5.78 9.65 -2.04
C ILE A 18 -5.51 9.12 -0.64
N ILE A 19 -4.40 8.38 -0.48
CA ILE A 19 -3.88 7.92 0.81
C ILE A 19 -2.45 8.42 0.96
N TYR A 20 -2.24 9.37 1.86
CA TYR A 20 -0.90 9.86 2.21
C TYR A 20 -0.17 8.86 3.10
N ASP A 21 1.15 8.74 2.91
CA ASP A 21 1.98 7.70 3.53
C ASP A 21 1.34 6.30 3.36
N GLY A 22 0.80 6.11 2.16
CA GLY A 22 0.00 4.97 1.77
C GLY A 22 0.86 3.79 1.32
N ALA A 23 0.20 2.66 1.25
CA ALA A 23 0.76 1.44 0.71
C ALA A 23 -0.29 0.58 0.01
N VAL A 24 0.21 -0.33 -0.83
CA VAL A 24 -0.58 -1.31 -1.58
C VAL A 24 -0.07 -2.71 -1.26
N ALA A 25 -0.95 -3.59 -0.79
CA ALA A 25 -0.64 -5.00 -0.61
C ALA A 25 -0.97 -5.77 -1.89
N ILE A 26 0.01 -6.52 -2.41
CA ILE A 26 -0.08 -7.21 -3.70
C ILE A 26 0.26 -8.68 -3.50
N ASP A 27 -0.62 -9.57 -3.95
CA ASP A 27 -0.35 -11.00 -4.03
C ASP A 27 -0.34 -11.49 -5.47
N GLY A 28 0.85 -11.92 -5.93
CA GLY A 28 1.09 -12.26 -7.33
C GLY A 28 0.79 -11.07 -8.23
N THR A 29 -0.33 -11.12 -8.94
CA THR A 29 -0.77 -10.09 -9.90
C THR A 29 -1.97 -9.27 -9.42
N GLN A 30 -2.45 -9.50 -8.19
CA GLN A 30 -3.65 -8.86 -7.66
C GLN A 30 -3.32 -7.91 -6.53
N ILE A 31 -3.94 -6.73 -6.55
CA ILE A 31 -4.02 -5.85 -5.38
C ILE A 31 -5.08 -6.45 -4.46
N ILE A 32 -4.67 -6.83 -3.25
CA ILE A 32 -5.57 -7.44 -2.27
C ILE A 32 -5.98 -6.46 -1.17
N ASP A 33 -5.23 -5.37 -0.97
CA ASP A 33 -5.54 -4.35 0.03
C ASP A 33 -4.85 -3.00 -0.27
N ILE A 34 -5.42 -1.92 0.25
CA ILE A 34 -4.89 -0.55 0.17
C ILE A 34 -5.16 0.18 1.50
N GLY A 35 -4.17 0.94 1.98
CA GLY A 35 -4.27 1.62 3.27
C GLY A 35 -3.04 2.43 3.59
N THR A 36 -2.88 2.83 4.85
CA THR A 36 -1.62 3.43 5.30
C THR A 36 -0.53 2.36 5.39
N TYR A 37 0.73 2.76 5.22
CA TYR A 37 1.87 1.84 5.31
C TYR A 37 1.91 1.09 6.65
N ASP A 38 1.69 1.79 7.75
CA ASP A 38 1.71 1.21 9.09
C ASP A 38 0.60 0.19 9.32
N GLU A 39 -0.62 0.44 8.81
CA GLU A 39 -1.75 -0.49 8.92
C GLU A 39 -1.49 -1.78 8.14
N LEU A 40 -1.01 -1.67 6.90
CA LEU A 40 -0.71 -2.84 6.08
C LEU A 40 0.46 -3.64 6.65
N CYS A 41 1.52 -3.00 7.16
CA CYS A 41 2.63 -3.69 7.80
C CYS A 41 2.19 -4.49 9.04
N LYS A 42 1.26 -3.95 9.83
CA LYS A 42 0.69 -4.66 10.99
C LYS A 42 -0.21 -5.83 10.57
N THR A 43 -0.92 -5.70 9.46
CA THR A 43 -1.86 -6.70 8.97
C THR A 43 -1.15 -7.86 8.27
N TYR A 44 -0.17 -7.56 7.43
CA TYR A 44 0.56 -8.54 6.61
C TYR A 44 2.03 -8.64 7.06
N THR A 45 2.25 -9.14 8.27
CA THR A 45 3.58 -9.20 8.91
C THR A 45 4.62 -10.03 8.16
N ASN A 46 4.18 -10.92 7.25
CA ASN A 46 5.05 -11.81 6.47
C ASN A 46 5.30 -11.29 5.04
N ALA A 47 4.80 -10.09 4.70
CA ALA A 47 5.01 -9.52 3.37
C ALA A 47 6.43 -8.97 3.22
N GLU A 48 6.98 -9.06 2.02
CA GLU A 48 8.19 -8.32 1.66
C GLU A 48 7.87 -6.83 1.54
N LEU A 49 8.68 -5.97 2.16
CA LEU A 49 8.45 -4.53 2.19
C LEU A 49 9.29 -3.83 1.12
N ILE A 50 8.64 -3.09 0.23
CA ILE A 50 9.27 -2.27 -0.81
C ILE A 50 8.97 -0.79 -0.52
N ASP A 51 10.03 0.01 -0.43
CA ASP A 51 9.95 1.44 -0.17
C ASP A 51 9.77 2.20 -1.50
N ALA A 52 8.68 2.95 -1.64
CA ALA A 52 8.41 3.77 -2.81
C ALA A 52 9.18 5.10 -2.81
N HIS A 53 9.97 5.38 -1.77
CA HIS A 53 10.82 6.56 -1.64
C HIS A 53 10.07 7.89 -1.79
N ASN A 54 8.90 8.01 -1.15
CA ASN A 54 7.98 9.15 -1.29
C ASN A 54 7.42 9.32 -2.72
N GLY A 55 7.42 8.23 -3.51
CA GLY A 55 6.80 8.18 -4.82
C GLY A 55 5.28 8.30 -4.78
N LEU A 56 4.70 8.33 -5.98
CA LEU A 56 3.27 8.37 -6.25
C LEU A 56 2.77 6.97 -6.65
#